data_AF-A0A6A4R7C6-F1
#
_entry.id   AF-A0A6A4R7C6-F1
#
_cell.length_a   1.000
_cell.length_b   1.000
_cell.length_c   1.000
_cell.angle_alpha   90.00
_cell.angle_beta   90.00
_cell.angle_gamma   90.00
#
_symmetry.space_group_name_H-M   'P 1'
#
loop_
_entity.id
_entity.type
_entity.pdbx_description
1 polymer ?
#
loop_
_entity_poly.entity_id
_entity_poly.type
_entity_poly.pdbx_seq_one_letter_code
_entity_poly.pdbx_strand_id
1 'polypeptide(L)' 'MDDVGVLFMKSVEGSSKICIEPLVCDDAAYMICPSSGSKHVAPACNCCYAPIGCKLYRANNTVICTST' A
#
# COMPACT_ATOMS: atom_id res chain seq x y z
N MET A 1 21.13 15.34 -18.30
CA MET A 1 20.93 13.99 -17.77
C MET A 1 20.07 14.14 -16.52
N ASP A 2 18.77 14.46 -16.66
CA ASP A 2 17.97 14.91 -15.52
C ASP A 2 16.47 14.71 -15.76
N ASP A 3 16.03 13.55 -16.27
CA ASP A 3 14.59 13.31 -16.55
C ASP A 3 14.13 11.89 -16.17
N VAL A 4 14.34 11.50 -14.90
CA VAL A 4 13.65 10.34 -14.31
C VAL A 4 12.91 10.81 -13.07
N GLY A 5 11.75 11.43 -13.29
CA GLY A 5 10.91 11.97 -12.23
C GLY A 5 9.45 12.01 -12.65
N VAL A 6 8.91 10.88 -13.13
CA VAL A 6 7.46 10.77 -13.35
C VAL A 6 6.78 10.67 -11.99
N LEU A 7 6.46 11.83 -11.45
CA LEU A 7 5.70 12.07 -10.24
C LEU A 7 4.24 11.65 -10.47
N PHE A 8 3.93 10.37 -10.29
CA PHE A 8 2.54 9.92 -10.17
C PHE A 8 2.03 10.22 -8.75
N MET A 9 1.60 11.46 -8.51
CA MET A 9 0.79 11.80 -7.34
C MET A 9 -0.59 11.13 -7.48
N LYS A 10 -0.73 9.90 -6.98
CA LYS A 10 -2.06 9.39 -6.62
C LYS A 10 -2.37 9.91 -5.23
N SER A 11 -3.23 10.92 -5.14
CA SER A 11 -3.80 11.40 -3.88
C SER A 11 -4.51 10.24 -3.19
N VAL A 12 -3.86 9.62 -2.20
CA VAL A 12 -4.54 8.82 -1.20
C VAL A 12 -5.11 9.83 -0.21
N GLU A 13 -6.43 9.96 -0.21
CA GLU A 13 -7.16 10.91 0.64
C GLU A 13 -6.70 10.77 2.10
N GLY A 14 -6.10 11.84 2.63
CA GLY A 14 -5.69 11.97 4.03
C GLY A 14 -4.20 11.87 4.35
N SER A 15 -3.29 11.61 3.41
CA SER A 15 -1.86 11.50 3.73
C SER A 15 -0.90 11.78 2.59
N SER A 16 0.04 12.70 2.81
CA SER A 16 1.18 12.96 1.91
C SER A 16 2.26 11.89 2.07
N LYS A 17 1.99 10.66 1.62
CA LYS A 17 3.01 9.61 1.55
C LYS A 17 3.87 9.80 0.31
N ILE A 18 5.18 9.76 0.49
CA ILE A 18 6.14 9.76 -0.61
C ILE A 18 6.73 8.35 -0.70
N CYS A 19 6.49 7.68 -1.82
CA CYS A 19 7.02 6.36 -2.13
C CYS A 19 8.17 6.51 -3.12
N ILE A 20 9.41 6.47 -2.62
CA ILE A 20 10.64 6.53 -3.46
C ILE A 20 11.15 5.14 -3.85
N GLU A 21 10.57 4.07 -3.29
CA GLU A 21 10.95 2.70 -3.59
C GLU A 21 10.56 2.32 -5.03
N PRO A 22 11.35 1.45 -5.69
CA PRO A 22 10.96 0.89 -6.97
C PRO A 22 9.58 0.22 -6.85
N LEU A 23 8.77 0.28 -7.91
CA LEU A 23 7.43 -0.31 -7.95
C LEU A 23 7.52 -1.84 -8.03
N VAL A 24 7.99 -2.46 -6.97
CA VAL A 24 7.94 -3.91 -6.75
C VAL A 24 6.72 -4.17 -5.88
N CYS A 25 5.85 -5.06 -6.34
CA CYS A 25 4.65 -5.42 -5.60
C CYS A 25 4.92 -6.61 -4.68
N ASP A 26 4.36 -6.54 -3.48
CA ASP A 26 4.25 -7.66 -2.56
C ASP A 26 3.26 -8.69 -3.13
N ASP A 27 3.49 -9.97 -2.83
CA ASP A 27 2.54 -11.05 -3.13
C ASP A 27 1.40 -11.08 -2.09
N ALA A 28 0.72 -9.94 -1.95
CA ALA A 28 -0.39 -9.75 -1.03
C ALA A 28 -1.67 -10.34 -1.63
N ALA A 29 -2.38 -11.14 -0.83
CA ALA A 29 -3.66 -11.74 -1.22
C ALA A 29 -4.83 -10.80 -0.91
N TYR A 30 -4.75 -10.05 0.19
CA TYR A 30 -5.77 -9.08 0.61
C TYR A 30 -5.16 -8.06 1.58
N MET A 31 -5.91 -6.99 1.84
CA MET A 31 -5.61 -6.07 2.94
C MET A 31 -6.83 -5.84 3.84
N ILE A 32 -6.57 -5.40 5.07
CA ILE A 32 -7.59 -4.97 6.03
C ILE A 32 -7.24 -3.55 6.46
N CYS A 33 -8.20 -2.64 6.37
CA CYS A 33 -8.04 -1.23 6.70
C CYS A 33 -8.93 -0.84 7.89
N PRO A 34 -8.55 0.16 8.70
CA PRO A 34 -9.38 0.63 9.81
C PRO A 34 -10.80 1.03 9.36
N SER A 35 -10.91 1.67 8.18
CA SER A 35 -12.17 2.10 7.59
C SER A 35 -13.07 0.95 7.11
N SER A 36 -12.50 -0.22 6.78
CA SER A 36 -13.24 -1.39 6.32
C SER A 36 -13.57 -2.37 7.46
N GLY A 37 -13.13 -2.09 8.69
CA GLY A 37 -13.27 -2.99 9.83
C GLY A 37 -12.51 -4.29 9.60
N SER A 38 -13.21 -5.42 9.67
CA SER A 38 -12.63 -6.76 9.44
C SER A 38 -12.76 -7.26 8.00
N LYS A 39 -13.32 -6.45 7.09
CA LYS A 39 -13.52 -6.87 5.70
C LYS A 39 -12.19 -6.95 4.96
N HIS A 40 -12.01 -8.05 4.22
CA HIS A 40 -10.92 -8.18 3.26
C HIS A 40 -11.24 -7.32 2.04
N VAL A 41 -10.31 -6.46 1.67
CA VAL A 41 -10.39 -5.64 0.46
C VAL A 41 -9.21 -5.94 -0.46
N ALA A 42 -9.33 -5.53 -1.72
CA ALA A 42 -8.27 -5.72 -2.71
C ALA A 42 -6.95 -5.13 -2.19
N PRO A 43 -5.82 -5.87 -2.26
CA PRO A 43 -4.56 -5.39 -1.73
C PRO A 43 -3.99 -4.26 -2.57
N ALA A 44 -3.29 -3.33 -1.92
CA ALA A 44 -2.39 -2.42 -2.62
C ALA A 44 -1.17 -3.20 -3.15
N CYS A 45 -0.49 -2.65 -4.17
CA CYS A 45 0.71 -3.27 -4.74
C CYS A 45 1.78 -3.52 -3.67
N ASN A 46 2.06 -2.55 -2.81
CA ASN A 46 2.97 -2.74 -1.67
C ASN A 46 2.57 -1.83 -0.50
N CYS A 47 3.33 -1.90 0.58
CA CYS A 47 3.03 -1.18 1.81
C CYS A 47 2.91 0.34 1.67
N CYS A 48 3.76 0.94 0.84
CA CYS A 48 3.82 2.39 0.71
C CYS A 48 2.59 2.95 0.00
N TYR A 49 2.08 2.20 -0.98
CA TYR A 49 0.87 2.55 -1.72
C TYR A 49 -0.43 2.14 -1.00
N ALA A 50 -0.33 1.46 0.14
CA ALA A 50 -1.49 1.16 0.96
C ALA A 50 -1.94 2.40 1.76
N PRO A 51 -3.25 2.59 2.01
CA PRO A 51 -3.73 3.67 2.86
C PRO A 51 -3.19 3.53 4.30
N ILE A 52 -2.99 4.66 5.00
CA ILE A 52 -2.53 4.66 6.41
C ILE A 52 -3.38 3.72 7.26
N GLY A 53 -2.70 2.92 8.07
CA GLY A 53 -3.29 1.96 8.99
C GLY A 53 -3.71 0.64 8.35
N CYS A 54 -3.70 0.52 7.02
CA CYS A 54 -4.00 -0.74 6.35
C CYS A 54 -2.89 -1.76 6.56
N LYS A 55 -3.28 -3.02 6.73
CA LYS A 55 -2.39 -4.18 6.85
C LYS A 55 -2.53 -5.05 5.62
N LEU A 56 -1.41 -5.37 4.97
CA LEU A 56 -1.36 -6.31 3.85
C LEU A 56 -1.09 -7.72 4.37
N TYR A 57 -1.75 -8.71 3.78
CA TYR A 57 -1.67 -10.11 4.19
C TYR A 57 -1.34 -11.01 3.00
N ARG A 58 -0.55 -12.06 3.27
CA ARG A 58 -0.43 -13.21 2.37
C ARG A 58 -1.69 -14.09 2.46
N ALA A 59 -1.84 -15.01 1.52
CA ALA A 59 -2.94 -15.98 1.51
C ALA A 59 -3.00 -16.87 2.78
N ASN A 60 -1.86 -17.07 3.45
CA ASN A 60 -1.78 -17.82 4.71
C ASN A 60 -2.05 -16.97 5.97
N ASN A 61 -2.67 -15.80 5.82
CA ASN A 61 -2.98 -14.83 6.88
C ASN A 61 -1.76 -14.22 7.60
N THR A 62 -0.54 -14.41 7.08
CA THR A 62 0.65 -13.73 7.61
C THR A 62 0.63 -12.26 7.21
N VAL A 63 0.83 -11.36 8.18
CA VAL A 63 0.98 -9.92 7.92
C VAL A 63 2.30 -9.69 7.17
N ILE A 64 2.21 -9.01 6.04
CA ILE A 64 3.37 -8.54 5.26
C ILE A 64 3.86 -7.24 5.87
N CYS A 65 2.96 -6.27 6.04
CA CYS A 65 3.28 -4.97 6.61
C CYS A 65 2.03 -4.26 7.16
N THR A 66 2.25 -3.17 7.90
CA THR A 66 1.23 -2.17 8.24
C THR A 66 1.67 -0.84 7.67
N SER A 67 0.80 -0.18 6.90
CA SER A 67 1.12 1.10 6.30
C SER A 67 1.05 2.22 7.34
N THR A 68 2.12 3.00 7.49
CA THR A 68 2.22 4.15 8.41
C THR A 68 2.41 5.45 7.65
#